data_AF-A0A7V0I842-F1
#
_entry.id   AF-A0A7V0I842-F1
#
_cell.length_a   1.000
_cell.length_b   1.000
_cell.length_c   1.000
_cell.angle_alpha   90.00
_cell.angle_beta   90.00
_cell.angle_gamma   90.00
#
_symmetry.space_group_name_H-M   'P 1'
#
loop_
_entity.id
_entity.type
_entity.pdbx_description
1 polymer ?
#
loop_
_entity_poly.entity_id
_entity_poly.type
_entity_poly.pdbx_seq_one_letter_code
_entity_poly.pdbx_strand_id
1 'polypeptide(L)'
;MLRIRLDETDRLVILAGGEVFLYDPWIQFATVAGPLREGDELRGTAWEIEGGADGMGRYERWRRSFLLAGEPLAELRIKVYSDAALIEFEALRDIDFLGSADSFTAPGLHAPGFRVPGNLRYLALTFGLGGPEERYPGGYWPELRWGRGAREFPKEAFAPLVLWDEGMALAVAPGNYFLTSPLVRAERGFAR
;
A
#
# COMPACT_ATOMS: atom_id res chain seq x y z
N MET A 1 -16.47 11.13 5.33
CA MET A 1 -16.96 10.07 4.43
C MET A 1 -15.83 9.68 3.48
N LEU A 2 -15.53 8.39 3.42
CA LEU A 2 -14.53 7.83 2.51
C LEU A 2 -15.19 7.52 1.14
N ARG A 3 -14.49 7.75 0.04
CA ARG A 3 -14.95 7.45 -1.32
C ARG A 3 -13.80 6.96 -2.18
N ILE A 4 -14.12 6.19 -3.21
CA ILE A 4 -13.19 5.81 -4.26
C ILE A 4 -13.77 6.22 -5.60
N ARG A 5 -12.90 6.61 -6.55
CA ARG A 5 -13.25 6.83 -7.95
C ARG A 5 -12.02 6.66 -8.84
N LEU A 6 -12.24 6.66 -10.15
CA LEU A 6 -11.17 6.88 -11.13
C LEU A 6 -11.00 8.39 -11.37
N ASP A 7 -9.76 8.83 -11.56
CA ASP A 7 -9.45 10.16 -12.07
C ASP A 7 -9.54 10.21 -13.62
N GLU A 8 -9.23 11.37 -14.21
CA GLU A 8 -9.29 11.60 -15.66
C GLU A 8 -8.28 10.74 -16.46
N THR A 9 -7.38 10.05 -15.76
CA THR A 9 -6.34 9.17 -16.32
C THR A 9 -6.56 7.70 -15.94
N ASP A 10 -7.80 7.34 -15.56
CA ASP A 10 -8.20 6.00 -15.10
C ASP A 10 -7.41 5.48 -13.88
N ARG A 11 -6.80 6.37 -13.10
CA ARG A 11 -6.12 6.00 -11.85
C ARG A 11 -7.10 6.03 -10.69
N LEU A 12 -7.08 4.98 -9.88
CA LEU A 12 -7.89 4.90 -8.68
C LEU A 12 -7.40 5.91 -7.64
N VAL A 13 -8.32 6.71 -7.11
CA VAL A 13 -8.08 7.65 -6.02
C VAL A 13 -8.98 7.33 -4.84
N ILE A 14 -8.43 7.41 -3.62
CA ILE A 14 -9.14 7.26 -2.37
C ILE A 14 -9.27 8.64 -1.74
N LEU A 15 -10.50 9.08 -1.51
CA LEU A 15 -10.82 10.39 -0.97
C LEU A 15 -11.37 10.30 0.43
N ALA A 16 -10.99 11.26 1.28
CA ALA A 16 -11.61 11.50 2.57
C ALA A 16 -12.04 12.97 2.64
N GLY A 17 -13.35 13.21 2.86
CA GLY A 17 -13.88 14.59 2.94
C GLY A 17 -13.82 15.38 1.63
N GLY A 18 -13.63 14.70 0.48
CA GLY A 18 -13.51 15.32 -0.84
C GLY A 18 -12.07 15.52 -1.30
N GLU A 19 -11.11 15.42 -0.39
CA GLU A 19 -9.68 15.50 -0.69
C GLU A 19 -9.09 14.12 -1.00
N VAL A 20 -8.08 14.07 -1.87
CA VAL A 20 -7.37 12.82 -2.18
C VAL A 20 -6.39 12.51 -1.06
N PHE A 21 -6.46 11.30 -0.52
CA PHE A 21 -5.56 10.83 0.53
C PHE A 21 -4.55 9.81 0.03
N LEU A 22 -5.01 8.88 -0.81
CA LEU A 22 -4.20 7.86 -1.45
C LEU A 22 -4.58 7.78 -2.92
N TYR A 23 -3.64 7.42 -3.78
CA TYR A 23 -3.93 7.20 -5.20
C TYR A 23 -3.02 6.16 -5.81
N ASP A 24 -3.45 5.69 -6.97
CA ASP A 24 -2.66 4.87 -7.89
C ASP A 24 -2.11 3.62 -7.20
N PRO A 25 -2.98 2.70 -6.74
CA PRO A 25 -2.53 1.47 -6.12
C PRO A 25 -1.65 0.68 -7.09
N TRP A 26 -0.48 0.26 -6.64
CA TRP A 26 0.51 -0.39 -7.47
C TRP A 26 1.04 -1.66 -6.80
N ILE A 27 1.65 -2.53 -7.60
CA ILE A 27 2.38 -3.70 -7.13
C ILE A 27 3.78 -3.72 -7.73
N GLN A 28 4.73 -4.29 -7.01
CA GLN A 28 6.09 -4.49 -7.50
C GLN A 28 6.66 -5.77 -6.92
N PHE A 29 7.29 -6.59 -7.76
CA PHE A 29 8.06 -7.77 -7.35
C PHE A 29 9.55 -7.48 -7.51
N ALA A 30 10.35 -7.77 -6.50
CA ALA A 30 11.81 -7.75 -6.61
C ALA A 30 12.27 -9.10 -7.20
N THR A 31 12.68 -9.10 -8.46
CA THR A 31 13.15 -10.32 -9.16
C THR A 31 14.66 -10.29 -9.35
N VAL A 32 15.26 -11.44 -9.69
CA VAL A 32 16.69 -11.53 -10.01
C VAL A 32 17.07 -10.65 -11.21
N ALA A 33 16.16 -10.49 -12.17
CA ALA A 33 16.38 -9.67 -13.37
C ALA A 33 16.15 -8.16 -13.13
N GLY A 34 15.70 -7.77 -11.93
CA GLY A 34 15.32 -6.41 -11.58
C GLY A 34 13.86 -6.29 -11.10
N PRO A 35 13.41 -5.08 -10.72
CA PRO A 35 12.04 -4.88 -10.25
C PRO A 35 11.03 -5.07 -11.38
N LEU A 36 10.11 -6.02 -11.22
CA LEU A 36 8.95 -6.20 -12.08
C LEU A 36 7.82 -5.28 -11.59
N ARG A 37 7.39 -4.37 -12.47
CA ARG A 37 6.33 -3.37 -12.23
C ARG A 37 5.27 -3.48 -13.31
N GLU A 38 4.10 -2.90 -13.08
CA GLU A 38 3.09 -2.77 -14.13
C GLU A 38 3.69 -2.04 -15.36
N GLY A 39 3.53 -2.67 -16.53
CA GLY A 39 4.22 -2.35 -17.76
C GLY A 39 3.92 -3.40 -18.83
N ASP A 40 4.91 -3.78 -19.64
CA ASP A 40 4.68 -4.70 -20.75
C ASP A 40 4.39 -6.14 -20.30
N GLU A 41 5.22 -6.70 -19.42
CA GLU A 41 5.10 -8.10 -18.99
C GLU A 41 4.04 -8.32 -17.90
N LEU A 42 3.92 -7.36 -16.97
CA LEU A 42 2.93 -7.35 -15.90
C LEU A 42 1.87 -6.29 -16.22
N ARG A 43 0.64 -6.70 -16.52
CA ARG A 43 -0.44 -5.80 -16.92
C ARG A 43 -1.61 -5.92 -15.97
N GLY A 44 -2.07 -4.82 -15.40
CA GLY A 44 -3.32 -4.83 -14.67
C GLY A 44 -4.51 -4.68 -15.61
N THR A 45 -5.59 -5.41 -15.36
CA THR A 45 -6.84 -5.27 -16.09
C THR A 45 -7.54 -3.95 -15.75
N ALA A 46 -8.59 -3.62 -16.50
CA ALA A 46 -9.53 -2.59 -16.10
C ALA A 46 -10.17 -2.92 -14.74
N TRP A 47 -10.64 -1.88 -14.07
CA TRP A 47 -11.41 -2.03 -12.83
C TRP A 47 -12.80 -2.55 -13.14
N GLU A 48 -13.22 -3.58 -12.40
CA GLU A 48 -14.58 -4.06 -12.37
C GLU A 48 -15.23 -3.61 -11.05
N ILE A 49 -16.46 -3.09 -11.14
CA ILE A 49 -17.16 -2.46 -10.03
C ILE A 49 -18.49 -3.17 -9.80
N GLU A 50 -18.72 -3.64 -8.58
CA GLU A 50 -19.91 -4.38 -8.20
C GLU A 50 -20.39 -3.96 -6.81
N GLY A 51 -21.70 -4.08 -6.53
CA GLY A 51 -22.24 -3.90 -5.18
C GLY A 51 -22.11 -5.17 -4.34
N GLY A 52 -21.98 -5.02 -3.03
CA GLY A 52 -22.00 -6.15 -2.09
C GLY A 52 -22.50 -5.77 -0.69
N ALA A 53 -22.62 -6.78 0.16
CA ALA A 53 -22.94 -6.61 1.57
C ALA A 53 -22.33 -7.73 2.41
N ASP A 54 -21.80 -7.41 3.57
CA ASP A 54 -21.31 -8.35 4.57
C ASP A 54 -21.60 -7.87 5.99
N GLY A 55 -20.95 -8.45 7.00
CA GLY A 55 -21.16 -8.11 8.42
C GLY A 55 -20.85 -6.65 8.78
N MET A 56 -20.11 -5.92 7.93
CA MET A 56 -19.84 -4.49 8.10
C MET A 56 -20.86 -3.60 7.37
N GLY A 57 -21.82 -4.19 6.66
CA GLY A 57 -22.87 -3.49 5.93
C GLY A 57 -22.69 -3.54 4.43
N ARG A 58 -23.34 -2.61 3.73
CA ARG A 58 -23.25 -2.47 2.26
C ARG A 58 -21.92 -1.84 1.86
N TYR A 59 -21.35 -2.33 0.77
CA TYR A 59 -20.12 -1.80 0.20
C TYR A 59 -20.16 -1.77 -1.33
N GLU A 60 -19.33 -0.91 -1.91
CA GLU A 60 -18.94 -0.98 -3.32
C GLU A 60 -17.63 -1.77 -3.41
N ARG A 61 -17.56 -2.74 -4.31
CA ARG A 61 -16.40 -3.59 -4.55
C ARG A 61 -15.76 -3.22 -5.86
N TRP A 62 -14.48 -2.86 -5.79
CA TRP A 62 -13.59 -2.69 -6.92
C TRP A 62 -12.67 -3.89 -7.00
N ARG A 63 -12.49 -4.48 -8.18
CA ARG A 63 -11.48 -5.51 -8.41
C ARG A 63 -10.71 -5.24 -9.69
N ARG A 64 -9.42 -5.58 -9.70
CA ARG A 64 -8.64 -5.75 -10.94
C ARG A 64 -7.66 -6.89 -10.78
N SER A 65 -7.43 -7.62 -11.86
CA SER A 65 -6.43 -8.68 -11.92
C SER A 65 -5.11 -8.12 -12.45
N PHE A 66 -3.99 -8.70 -12.03
CA PHE A 66 -2.67 -8.48 -12.60
C PHE A 66 -2.26 -9.73 -13.36
N LEU A 67 -1.97 -9.57 -14.65
CA LEU A 67 -1.59 -10.62 -15.57
C LEU A 67 -0.09 -10.57 -15.80
N LEU A 68 0.60 -11.71 -15.70
CA LEU A 68 2.00 -11.87 -16.06
C LEU A 68 2.09 -12.74 -17.31
N ALA A 69 2.61 -12.18 -18.41
CA ALA A 69 2.65 -12.83 -19.72
C ALA A 69 1.26 -13.32 -20.21
N GLY A 70 0.21 -12.56 -19.87
CA GLY A 70 -1.17 -12.86 -20.27
C GLY A 70 -1.95 -13.76 -19.29
N GLU A 71 -1.27 -14.36 -18.31
CA GLU A 71 -1.88 -15.27 -17.33
C GLU A 71 -2.13 -14.57 -15.99
N PRO A 72 -3.26 -14.82 -15.30
CA PRO A 72 -3.51 -14.27 -13.97
C PRO A 72 -2.42 -14.62 -12.96
N LEU A 73 -1.86 -13.59 -12.32
CA LEU A 73 -0.85 -13.71 -11.28
C LEU A 73 -1.43 -13.34 -9.91
N ALA A 74 -2.18 -12.25 -9.84
CA ALA A 74 -2.72 -11.72 -8.59
C ALA A 74 -3.99 -10.91 -8.82
N GLU A 75 -4.74 -10.66 -7.74
CA GLU A 75 -5.91 -9.80 -7.74
C GLU A 75 -5.79 -8.74 -6.64
N LEU A 76 -6.16 -7.50 -6.96
CA LEU A 76 -6.38 -6.44 -5.98
C LEU A 76 -7.88 -6.19 -5.86
N ARG A 77 -8.40 -6.31 -4.64
CA ARG A 77 -9.79 -6.03 -4.29
C ARG A 77 -9.87 -4.88 -3.31
N ILE A 78 -10.86 -4.02 -3.49
CA ILE A 78 -11.17 -2.94 -2.56
C ILE A 78 -12.66 -2.97 -2.25
N LYS A 79 -13.02 -3.17 -0.99
CA LYS A 79 -14.39 -2.94 -0.50
C LYS A 79 -14.46 -1.57 0.16
N VAL A 80 -15.37 -0.73 -0.29
CA VAL A 80 -15.54 0.64 0.18
C VAL A 80 -16.83 0.74 0.98
N TYR A 81 -16.68 1.07 2.25
CA TYR A 81 -17.77 1.40 3.17
C TYR A 81 -17.83 2.92 3.36
N SER A 82 -18.77 3.41 4.16
CA SER A 82 -18.97 4.85 4.39
C SER A 82 -17.77 5.58 5.01
N ASP A 83 -17.01 4.87 5.84
CA ASP A 83 -15.97 5.40 6.73
C ASP A 83 -14.66 4.60 6.67
N ALA A 84 -14.65 3.45 5.99
CA ALA A 84 -13.49 2.58 5.86
C ALA A 84 -13.40 1.99 4.46
N ALA A 85 -12.18 1.59 4.06
CA ALA A 85 -11.96 0.76 2.90
C ALA A 85 -11.10 -0.43 3.31
N LEU A 86 -11.53 -1.62 2.91
CA LEU A 86 -10.77 -2.86 3.01
C LEU A 86 -10.07 -3.09 1.68
N ILE A 87 -8.75 -3.18 1.71
CA ILE A 87 -7.91 -3.39 0.52
C ILE A 87 -7.16 -4.71 0.69
N GLU A 88 -7.34 -5.61 -0.27
CA GLU A 88 -6.82 -6.97 -0.22
C GLU A 88 -6.07 -7.27 -1.51
N PHE A 89 -4.84 -7.76 -1.37
CA PHE A 89 -4.07 -8.32 -2.45
C PHE A 89 -3.99 -9.83 -2.27
N GLU A 90 -4.29 -10.59 -3.31
CA GLU A 90 -4.24 -12.05 -3.31
C GLU A 90 -3.38 -12.53 -4.48
N ALA A 91 -2.40 -13.38 -4.21
CA ALA A 91 -1.70 -14.12 -5.25
C ALA A 91 -2.61 -15.28 -5.71
N LEU A 92 -2.83 -15.39 -7.02
CA LEU A 92 -3.69 -16.42 -7.61
C LEU A 92 -2.93 -17.70 -7.96
N ARG A 93 -1.59 -17.64 -7.86
CA ARG A 93 -0.65 -18.74 -8.07
C ARG A 93 0.62 -18.49 -7.26
N ASP A 94 1.44 -19.53 -7.11
CA ASP A 94 2.72 -19.42 -6.44
C ASP A 94 3.66 -18.42 -7.15
N ILE A 95 4.44 -17.69 -6.36
CA ILE A 95 5.42 -16.70 -6.83
C ILE A 95 6.82 -17.25 -6.54
N ASP A 96 7.45 -17.83 -7.55
CA ASP A 96 8.73 -18.54 -7.46
C ASP A 96 9.92 -17.75 -8.04
N PHE A 97 9.66 -16.57 -8.61
CA PHE A 97 10.65 -15.74 -9.31
C PHE A 97 11.20 -14.57 -8.46
N LEU A 98 10.93 -14.55 -7.15
CA LEU A 98 11.46 -13.53 -6.25
C LEU A 98 12.98 -13.68 -6.09
N GLY A 99 13.71 -12.56 -6.21
CA GLY A 99 15.18 -12.54 -6.22
C GLY A 99 15.83 -12.35 -4.86
N SER A 100 15.06 -12.19 -3.79
CA SER A 100 15.54 -11.84 -2.45
C SER A 100 14.82 -12.63 -1.36
N ALA A 101 15.55 -12.98 -0.30
CA ALA A 101 14.92 -13.35 0.96
C ALA A 101 14.15 -12.13 1.51
N ASP A 102 12.91 -12.35 1.92
CA ASP A 102 12.03 -11.27 2.36
C ASP A 102 12.58 -10.60 3.64
N SER A 103 12.80 -9.29 3.59
CA SER A 103 13.26 -8.49 4.73
C SER A 103 12.50 -7.17 4.78
N PHE A 104 12.30 -6.61 5.99
CA PHE A 104 11.62 -5.32 6.14
C PHE A 104 12.35 -4.16 5.44
N THR A 105 13.66 -4.30 5.21
CA THR A 105 14.48 -3.28 4.55
C THR A 105 14.59 -3.48 3.03
N ALA A 106 14.26 -4.67 2.53
CA ALA A 106 14.24 -5.01 1.11
C ALA A 106 13.16 -6.07 0.84
N PRO A 107 11.88 -5.67 0.78
CA PRO A 107 10.77 -6.60 0.56
C PRO A 107 10.85 -7.25 -0.82
N GLY A 108 10.57 -8.56 -0.86
CA GLY A 108 10.46 -9.29 -2.14
C GLY A 108 9.22 -8.87 -2.95
N LEU A 109 8.19 -8.39 -2.25
CA LEU A 109 6.91 -7.96 -2.80
C LEU A 109 6.47 -6.67 -2.10
N HIS A 110 6.03 -5.71 -2.90
CA HIS A 110 5.27 -4.55 -2.44
C HIS A 110 3.84 -4.68 -2.94
N ALA A 111 2.89 -5.02 -2.05
CA ALA A 111 1.49 -5.18 -2.46
C ALA A 111 0.49 -5.09 -1.29
N PRO A 112 -0.52 -4.20 -1.37
CA PRO A 112 -0.60 -3.05 -2.28
C PRO A 112 0.37 -1.95 -1.85
N GLY A 113 0.93 -1.25 -2.83
CA GLY A 113 1.56 0.04 -2.65
C GLY A 113 0.61 1.18 -3.00
N PHE A 114 0.75 2.33 -2.37
CA PHE A 114 -0.02 3.55 -2.66
C PHE A 114 0.90 4.73 -2.86
N ARG A 115 0.45 5.71 -3.64
CA ARG A 115 1.04 7.05 -3.65
C ARG A 115 0.27 7.98 -2.73
N VAL A 116 0.99 8.95 -2.16
CA VAL A 116 0.43 9.93 -1.21
C VAL A 116 0.64 11.35 -1.74
N PRO A 117 -0.40 12.22 -1.74
CA PRO A 117 -0.25 13.61 -2.16
C PRO A 117 0.79 14.36 -1.33
N GLY A 118 1.54 15.26 -1.97
CA GLY A 118 2.67 15.95 -1.35
C GLY A 118 2.27 16.97 -0.29
N ASN A 119 1.00 17.35 -0.22
CA ASN A 119 0.47 18.35 0.71
C ASN A 119 0.03 17.76 2.06
N LEU A 120 -0.22 16.45 2.15
CA LEU A 120 -0.71 15.81 3.37
C LEU A 120 0.37 15.72 4.43
N ARG A 121 -0.02 15.92 5.68
CA ARG A 121 0.84 15.68 6.83
C ARG A 121 0.78 14.21 7.21
N TYR A 122 1.84 13.70 7.83
CA TYR A 122 1.89 12.32 8.30
C TYR A 122 2.45 12.21 9.71
N LEU A 123 2.11 11.11 10.38
CA LEU A 123 2.60 10.69 11.68
C LEU A 123 2.80 9.18 11.62
N ALA A 124 3.98 8.73 12.06
CA ALA A 124 4.34 7.33 12.15
C ALA A 124 5.34 7.06 13.28
N LEU A 125 5.43 5.82 13.75
CA LEU A 125 6.53 5.36 14.60
C LEU A 125 7.39 4.36 13.84
N THR A 126 8.71 4.41 14.02
CA THR A 126 9.61 3.43 13.44
C THR A 126 9.71 2.17 14.30
N PHE A 127 10.16 1.04 13.74
CA PHE A 127 10.24 -0.24 14.46
C PHE A 127 11.54 -0.46 15.25
N GLY A 128 12.50 0.47 15.20
CA GLY A 128 13.75 0.33 15.95
C GLY A 128 14.66 -0.82 15.48
N LEU A 129 14.43 -1.38 14.29
CA LEU A 129 15.21 -2.50 13.75
C LEU A 129 16.53 -2.00 13.17
N GLY A 130 17.61 -2.71 13.51
CA GLY A 130 18.93 -2.46 12.94
C GLY A 130 19.03 -2.95 11.49
N GLY A 131 19.94 -2.34 10.72
CA GLY A 131 20.21 -2.79 9.36
C GLY A 131 20.89 -4.18 9.31
N PRO A 132 20.94 -4.83 8.14
CA PRO A 132 21.57 -6.14 7.98
C PRO A 132 23.07 -6.17 8.31
N GLU A 133 23.72 -5.00 8.31
CA GLU A 133 25.14 -4.82 8.63
C GLU A 133 25.40 -4.62 10.14
N GLU A 134 24.37 -4.55 10.98
CA GLU A 134 24.54 -4.31 12.43
C GLU A 134 24.86 -5.58 13.20
N ARG A 135 25.78 -5.47 14.18
CA ARG A 135 26.12 -6.58 15.09
C ARG A 135 25.04 -6.76 16.16
N TYR A 136 24.71 -8.00 16.48
CA TYR A 136 23.74 -8.32 17.52
C TYR A 136 24.25 -7.97 18.94
N PRO A 137 23.40 -7.38 19.82
CA PRO A 137 22.08 -6.86 19.53
C PRO A 137 22.17 -5.53 18.75
N GLY A 138 21.56 -5.51 17.56
CA GLY A 138 21.44 -4.33 16.71
C GLY A 138 20.08 -3.64 16.89
N GLY A 139 19.96 -2.42 16.37
CA GLY A 139 18.74 -1.62 16.42
C GLY A 139 18.87 -0.32 17.21
N TYR A 140 17.75 0.41 17.25
CA TYR A 140 17.64 1.71 17.89
C TYR A 140 16.28 1.85 18.59
N TRP A 141 16.13 2.86 19.42
CA TRP A 141 14.82 3.15 20.03
C TRP A 141 13.83 3.62 18.96
N PRO A 142 12.61 3.04 18.87
CA PRO A 142 11.54 3.57 18.04
C PRO A 142 11.37 5.08 18.17
N GLU A 143 11.30 5.76 17.03
CA GLU A 143 11.16 7.22 16.99
C GLU A 143 9.79 7.60 16.41
N LEU A 144 9.15 8.59 17.06
CA LEU A 144 8.00 9.28 16.47
C LEU A 144 8.49 10.16 15.33
N ARG A 145 7.93 9.96 14.15
CA ARG A 145 8.22 10.70 12.93
C ARG A 145 6.96 11.37 12.44
N TRP A 146 7.07 12.65 12.11
CA TRP A 146 6.00 13.41 11.49
C TRP A 146 6.59 14.38 10.48
N GLY A 147 5.80 14.73 9.47
CA GLY A 147 6.26 15.57 8.37
C GLY A 147 5.17 15.77 7.34
N ARG A 148 5.57 16.10 6.11
CA ARG A 148 4.65 16.34 5.00
C ARG A 148 5.03 15.58 3.73
N GLY A 149 4.08 14.83 3.20
CA GLY A 149 4.21 14.05 1.97
C GLY A 149 5.14 12.84 2.09
N ALA A 150 5.06 11.95 1.10
CA ALA A 150 5.77 10.67 1.13
C ALA A 150 7.31 10.76 1.06
N ARG A 151 7.85 11.87 0.52
CA ARG A 151 9.31 12.05 0.42
C ARG A 151 9.99 12.20 1.78
N GLU A 152 9.23 12.60 2.78
CA GLU A 152 9.69 12.75 4.16
C GLU A 152 9.44 11.50 4.99
N PHE A 153 8.81 10.44 4.46
CA PHE A 153 8.59 9.20 5.23
C PHE A 153 9.90 8.62 5.77
N PRO A 154 9.86 7.92 6.92
CA PRO A 154 11.01 7.22 7.47
C PRO A 154 11.63 6.28 6.44
N LYS A 155 12.95 6.08 6.49
CA LYS A 155 13.61 5.10 5.61
C LYS A 155 13.42 3.68 6.14
N GLU A 156 13.25 3.58 7.45
CA GLU A 156 13.00 2.36 8.20
C GLU A 156 11.52 1.95 8.05
N ALA A 157 11.20 0.69 8.39
CA ALA A 157 9.81 0.29 8.50
C ALA A 157 9.08 1.14 9.57
N PHE A 158 7.81 1.43 9.34
CA PHE A 158 7.03 2.31 10.22
C PHE A 158 5.56 1.90 10.34
N ALA A 159 4.96 2.15 11.50
CA ALA A 159 3.54 1.97 11.80
C ALA A 159 3.15 2.69 13.11
N PRO A 160 1.89 3.10 13.31
CA PRO A 160 0.86 3.25 12.27
C PRO A 160 1.27 4.32 11.25
N LEU A 161 0.57 4.38 10.12
CA LEU A 161 0.62 5.56 9.26
C LEU A 161 -0.70 6.31 9.39
N VAL A 162 -0.64 7.53 9.91
CA VAL A 162 -1.77 8.45 9.93
C VAL A 162 -1.45 9.59 8.98
N LEU A 163 -2.33 9.82 8.01
CA LEU A 163 -2.29 10.94 7.08
C LEU A 163 -3.37 11.94 7.47
N TRP A 164 -3.11 13.25 7.37
CA TRP A 164 -4.15 14.25 7.61
C TRP A 164 -3.92 15.56 6.84
N ASP A 165 -5.02 16.28 6.68
CA ASP A 165 -5.08 17.69 6.31
C ASP A 165 -5.82 18.50 7.41
N GLU A 166 -6.34 19.68 7.09
CA GLU A 166 -7.04 20.50 8.09
C GLU A 166 -8.45 20.00 8.44
N GLY A 167 -9.06 19.14 7.61
CA GLY A 167 -10.44 18.69 7.76
C GLY A 167 -10.58 17.21 8.11
N MET A 168 -9.66 16.36 7.67
CA MET A 168 -9.79 14.90 7.74
C MET A 168 -8.47 14.24 8.13
N ALA A 169 -8.60 13.05 8.72
CA ALA A 169 -7.49 12.14 8.96
C ALA A 169 -7.84 10.74 8.41
N LEU A 170 -6.83 10.03 7.91
CA LEU A 170 -6.89 8.66 7.45
C LEU A 170 -5.82 7.86 8.18
N ALA A 171 -6.23 6.83 8.92
CA ALA A 171 -5.32 5.84 9.49
C ALA A 171 -5.22 4.65 8.54
N VAL A 172 -3.99 4.20 8.28
CA VAL A 172 -3.69 3.01 7.47
C VAL A 172 -3.34 1.87 8.41
N ALA A 173 -4.12 0.79 8.37
CA ALA A 173 -3.95 -0.41 9.18
C ALA A 173 -3.63 -1.62 8.28
N PRO A 174 -2.36 -1.89 7.98
CA PRO A 174 -1.98 -3.03 7.14
C PRO A 174 -2.04 -4.35 7.92
N GLY A 175 -1.94 -5.48 7.22
CA GLY A 175 -1.80 -6.82 7.82
C GLY A 175 -2.92 -7.19 8.79
N ASN A 176 -4.03 -7.72 8.27
CA ASN A 176 -5.20 -8.14 9.07
C ASN A 176 -5.75 -7.03 10.00
N TYR A 177 -5.70 -5.77 9.53
CA TYR A 177 -6.27 -4.60 10.23
C TYR A 177 -5.56 -4.20 11.50
N PHE A 178 -4.30 -4.63 11.67
CA PHE A 178 -3.52 -4.27 12.84
C PHE A 178 -2.75 -2.96 12.57
N LEU A 179 -3.13 -1.90 13.28
CA LEU A 179 -2.56 -0.55 13.09
C LEU A 179 -1.02 -0.49 13.22
N THR A 180 -0.43 -1.42 13.97
CA THR A 180 1.03 -1.48 14.17
C THR A 180 1.71 -2.52 13.29
N SER A 181 1.07 -2.98 12.21
CA SER A 181 1.74 -3.79 11.19
C SER A 181 2.67 -2.90 10.34
N PRO A 182 3.89 -3.38 10.02
CA PRO A 182 4.90 -2.55 9.36
C PRO A 182 4.53 -2.18 7.94
N LEU A 183 4.75 -0.91 7.60
CA LEU A 183 4.81 -0.39 6.24
C LEU A 183 6.25 -0.04 5.91
N VAL A 184 6.55 -0.04 4.61
CA VAL A 184 7.83 0.43 4.09
C VAL A 184 7.64 1.66 3.23
N ARG A 185 8.65 2.51 3.19
CA ARG A 185 8.68 3.67 2.29
C ARG A 185 8.89 3.22 0.85
N ALA A 186 8.15 3.86 -0.07
CA ALA A 186 8.36 3.79 -1.50
C ALA A 186 8.61 5.20 -2.08
N GLU A 187 9.11 5.30 -3.31
CA GLU A 187 9.56 6.58 -3.92
C GLU A 187 8.54 7.73 -3.78
N ARG A 188 7.24 7.43 -3.86
CA ARG A 188 6.14 8.41 -3.81
C ARG A 188 5.02 8.05 -2.85
N GLY A 189 5.28 7.13 -1.93
CA GLY A 189 4.28 6.70 -0.96
C GLY A 189 4.81 5.58 -0.08
N PHE A 190 3.98 4.55 0.11
CA PHE A 190 4.30 3.43 0.98
C PHE A 190 3.78 2.13 0.36
N ALA A 191 4.26 1.01 0.87
CA ALA A 191 3.74 -0.31 0.55
C ALA A 191 3.76 -1.21 1.78
N ARG A 192 3.05 -2.34 1.67
CA ARG A 192 3.21 -3.48 2.56
C ARG A 192 4.16 -4.50 1.95
#